data_AF-A0A1H1WI29-F1
#
_entry.id   AF-A0A1H1WI29-F1
#
_cell.length_a   1.000
_cell.length_b   1.000
_cell.length_c   1.000
_cell.angle_alpha   90.00
_cell.angle_beta   90.00
_cell.angle_gamma   90.00
#
_symmetry.space_group_name_H-M   'P 1'
#
loop_
_entity.id
_entity.type
_entity.pdbx_description
1 polymer ?
#
loop_
_entity_poly.entity_id
_entity_poly.type
_entity_poly.pdbx_seq_one_letter_code
_entity_poly.pdbx_strand_id
1 'polypeptide(L)'
;MKKVVLFIFAILLGLNVHAQRRGSSLNNIPQSNREPTKQEIAKYEREAEERKEEYIANFLTTLEADEFQKQIIKINLNSFLEEKIALLNTKFEHRLDREEAVKNLEDTHFLELQELISKSDMEKIKDLIKGDFNEKEVVKDKKKKRKKKKRKNNDD
;
A
#
# COMPACT_ATOMS: atom_id res chain seq x y z
N MET A 1 -5.63 20.96 -14.26
CA MET A 1 -4.77 19.80 -13.91
C MET A 1 -3.58 20.25 -13.06
N LYS A 2 -3.82 20.85 -11.88
CA LYS A 2 -2.75 21.33 -10.96
C LYS A 2 -3.04 21.06 -9.48
N LYS A 3 -4.15 20.37 -9.16
CA LYS A 3 -4.56 20.09 -7.77
C LYS A 3 -4.68 18.60 -7.43
N VAL A 4 -4.62 17.70 -8.43
CA VAL A 4 -4.73 16.24 -8.21
C VAL A 4 -3.40 15.65 -7.72
N VAL A 5 -2.26 16.23 -8.13
CA VAL A 5 -0.91 15.80 -7.71
C VAL A 5 -0.63 16.11 -6.23
N LEU A 6 -1.39 16.99 -5.59
CA LEU A 6 -1.20 17.34 -4.18
C LEU A 6 -1.74 16.29 -3.19
N PHE A 7 -2.65 15.40 -3.62
CA PHE A 7 -3.26 14.43 -2.69
C PHE A 7 -2.43 13.16 -2.48
N ILE A 8 -1.61 12.77 -3.47
CA ILE A 8 -0.63 11.68 -3.32
C ILE A 8 0.47 12.09 -2.32
N PHE A 9 0.71 13.40 -2.17
CA PHE A 9 1.69 13.96 -1.24
C PHE A 9 1.27 13.83 0.25
N ALA A 10 -0.03 13.83 0.57
CA ALA A 10 -0.50 13.87 1.96
C ALA A 10 -0.50 12.50 2.66
N ILE A 11 -0.72 11.41 1.94
CA ILE A 11 -0.83 10.06 2.54
C ILE A 11 0.56 9.46 2.85
N LEU A 12 1.60 9.85 2.11
CA LEU A 12 2.97 9.32 2.30
C LEU A 12 3.84 10.16 3.27
N LEU A 13 3.48 11.41 3.57
CA LEU A 13 4.19 12.23 4.57
C LEU A 13 3.89 11.81 6.02
N GLY A 14 2.79 11.11 6.29
CA GLY A 14 2.42 10.67 7.64
C GLY A 14 3.32 9.58 8.24
N LEU A 15 4.21 8.96 7.46
CA LEU A 15 5.03 7.83 7.90
C LEU A 15 6.52 8.14 8.08
N ASN A 16 7.00 9.35 7.70
CA ASN A 16 8.41 9.75 7.84
C ASN A 16 8.71 10.70 9.01
N VAL A 17 7.72 11.07 9.84
CA VAL A 17 7.88 12.08 10.92
C VAL A 17 8.83 11.62 12.06
N HIS A 18 9.22 10.34 12.13
CA HIS A 18 10.01 9.82 13.26
C HIS A 18 11.48 9.52 12.97
N ALA A 19 12.02 9.80 11.78
CA ALA A 19 13.41 9.49 11.43
C ALA A 19 14.42 10.65 11.54
N GLN A 20 13.98 11.90 11.78
CA GLN A 20 14.87 13.08 11.70
C GLN A 20 15.19 13.80 13.01
N ARG A 21 14.93 13.19 14.18
CA ARG A 21 15.41 13.75 15.45
C ARG A 21 16.81 13.22 15.80
N ARG A 22 17.85 13.80 15.20
CA ARG A 22 19.19 13.97 15.80
C ARG A 22 20.08 14.83 14.87
N GLY A 23 20.40 16.04 15.31
CA GLY A 23 21.55 16.80 14.83
C GLY A 23 21.24 18.14 14.13
N SER A 24 21.08 19.19 14.92
CA SER A 24 21.54 20.57 14.67
C SER A 24 21.74 21.03 13.21
N SER A 25 20.71 21.65 12.61
CA SER A 25 20.84 22.86 11.77
C SER A 25 19.44 23.36 11.43
N LEU A 26 18.96 24.36 12.16
CA LEU A 26 17.65 25.00 11.95
C LEU A 26 17.64 26.00 10.77
N ASN A 27 18.73 26.12 10.00
CA ASN A 27 18.89 27.13 8.95
C ASN A 27 18.97 26.58 7.52
N ASN A 28 18.70 25.29 7.30
CA ASN A 28 18.75 24.74 5.94
C ASN A 28 17.47 23.95 5.64
N ILE A 29 16.36 24.67 5.50
CA ILE A 29 15.15 24.15 4.85
C ILE A 29 15.33 24.44 3.37
N PRO A 30 15.69 23.46 2.50
CA PRO A 30 15.69 23.68 1.07
C PRO A 30 14.25 24.00 0.62
N GLN A 31 13.97 25.29 0.46
CA GLN A 31 12.77 25.80 -0.20
C GLN A 31 12.92 25.57 -1.71
N SER A 32 12.85 24.32 -2.17
CA SER A 32 12.76 24.05 -3.60
C SER A 32 11.30 24.20 -4.03
N ASN A 33 10.85 25.44 -4.22
CA ASN A 33 9.57 25.77 -4.85
C ASN A 33 9.64 25.57 -6.38
N ARG A 34 10.28 24.48 -6.82
CA ARG A 34 10.48 24.12 -8.23
C ARG A 34 9.55 22.98 -8.60
N GLU A 35 9.00 23.01 -9.80
CA GLU A 35 8.30 21.84 -10.33
C GLU A 35 9.27 20.65 -10.40
N PRO A 36 8.85 19.44 -10.01
CA PRO A 36 9.69 18.24 -10.09
C PRO A 36 10.19 18.02 -11.53
N THR A 37 11.48 17.71 -11.66
CA THR A 37 12.06 17.34 -12.95
C THR A 37 11.52 15.97 -13.40
N LYS A 38 11.55 15.69 -14.71
CA LYS A 38 11.12 14.37 -15.26
C LYS A 38 11.83 13.18 -14.59
N GLN A 39 13.10 13.35 -14.24
CA GLN A 39 13.88 12.31 -13.55
C GLN A 39 13.41 12.10 -12.11
N GLU A 40 13.04 13.16 -11.39
CA GLU A 40 12.46 13.08 -10.04
C GLU A 40 11.08 12.42 -10.07
N ILE A 41 10.25 12.74 -11.07
CA ILE A 41 8.94 12.10 -11.29
C ILE A 41 9.10 10.61 -11.53
N ALA A 42 9.97 10.21 -12.48
CA ALA A 42 10.19 8.81 -12.79
C ALA A 42 10.77 8.02 -11.60
N LYS A 43 11.67 8.64 -10.82
CA LYS A 43 12.19 8.03 -9.59
C LYS A 43 11.06 7.81 -8.58
N TYR A 44 10.20 8.80 -8.40
CA TYR A 44 9.07 8.73 -7.49
C TYR A 44 8.06 7.65 -7.89
N GLU A 45 7.71 7.56 -9.17
CA GLU A 45 6.82 6.52 -9.70
C GLU A 45 7.37 5.12 -9.42
N ARG A 46 8.67 4.92 -9.61
CA ARG A 46 9.33 3.64 -9.29
C ARG A 46 9.29 3.34 -7.79
N GLU A 47 9.61 4.30 -6.94
CA GLU A 47 9.57 4.12 -5.48
C GLU A 47 8.14 3.82 -4.98
N ALA A 48 7.12 4.45 -5.57
CA ALA A 48 5.72 4.18 -5.26
C ALA A 48 5.31 2.76 -5.68
N GLU A 49 5.75 2.31 -6.85
CA GLU A 49 5.48 0.97 -7.36
C GLU A 49 6.18 -0.12 -6.52
N GLU A 50 7.45 0.07 -6.16
CA GLU A 50 8.18 -0.81 -5.26
C GLU A 50 7.49 -0.90 -3.89
N ARG A 51 7.01 0.24 -3.38
CA ARG A 51 6.29 0.32 -2.10
C ARG A 51 4.93 -0.38 -2.16
N LYS A 52 4.21 -0.28 -3.30
CA LYS A 52 2.97 -1.01 -3.58
C LYS A 52 3.21 -2.52 -3.54
N GLU A 53 4.22 -2.98 -4.28
CA GLU A 53 4.59 -4.39 -4.36
C GLU A 53 5.02 -4.96 -3.00
N GLU A 54 5.81 -4.21 -2.21
CA GLU A 54 6.19 -4.64 -0.87
C GLU A 54 4.99 -4.70 0.09
N TYR A 55 4.05 -3.74 0.00
CA TYR A 55 2.83 -3.72 0.78
C TYR A 55 1.97 -4.98 0.50
N ILE A 56 1.74 -5.28 -0.78
CA ILE A 56 1.00 -6.48 -1.20
C ILE A 56 1.73 -7.74 -0.76
N ALA A 57 3.04 -7.82 -0.95
CA ALA A 57 3.83 -8.97 -0.50
C ALA A 57 3.73 -9.17 1.02
N ASN A 58 3.73 -8.09 1.81
CA ASN A 58 3.54 -8.17 3.25
C ASN A 58 2.13 -8.65 3.61
N PHE A 59 1.10 -8.14 2.93
CA PHE A 59 -0.27 -8.62 3.09
C PHE A 59 -0.40 -10.12 2.77
N LEU A 60 0.11 -10.58 1.63
CA LEU A 60 0.03 -11.98 1.20
C LEU A 60 0.65 -12.94 2.23
N THR A 61 1.68 -12.52 2.98
CA THR A 61 2.24 -13.36 4.06
C THR A 61 1.32 -13.57 5.26
N THR A 62 0.23 -12.83 5.37
CA THR A 62 -0.81 -13.02 6.39
C THR A 62 -1.90 -14.00 5.98
N LEU A 63 -1.94 -14.35 4.69
CA LEU A 63 -2.93 -15.27 4.13
C LEU A 63 -2.50 -16.72 4.32
N GLU A 64 -3.48 -17.57 4.61
CA GLU A 64 -3.32 -19.02 4.74
C GLU A 64 -3.33 -19.73 3.38
N ALA A 65 -3.87 -19.06 2.35
CA ALA A 65 -3.85 -19.45 0.96
C ALA A 65 -2.51 -20.04 0.48
N ASP A 66 -2.59 -21.00 -0.42
CA ASP A 66 -1.42 -21.60 -1.06
C ASP A 66 -0.73 -20.61 -2.03
N GLU A 67 0.38 -21.03 -2.63
CA GLU A 67 1.16 -20.18 -3.53
C GLU A 67 0.41 -19.80 -4.82
N PHE A 68 -0.39 -20.71 -5.37
CA PHE A 68 -1.21 -20.45 -6.57
C PHE A 68 -2.33 -19.46 -6.26
N GLN A 69 -3.08 -19.70 -5.18
CA GLN A 69 -4.10 -18.78 -4.68
C GLN A 69 -3.49 -17.40 -4.39
N LYS A 70 -2.31 -17.33 -3.78
CA LYS A 70 -1.59 -16.06 -3.53
C LYS A 70 -1.23 -15.31 -4.81
N GLN A 71 -0.88 -16.01 -5.90
CA GLN A 71 -0.65 -15.34 -7.19
C GLN A 71 -1.94 -14.75 -7.75
N ILE A 72 -3.06 -15.48 -7.68
CA ILE A 72 -4.35 -14.98 -8.15
C ILE A 72 -4.79 -13.78 -7.32
N ILE A 73 -4.66 -13.84 -5.99
CA ILE A 73 -4.96 -12.73 -5.09
C ILE A 73 -4.06 -11.52 -5.43
N LYS A 74 -2.77 -11.74 -5.69
CA LYS A 74 -1.83 -10.67 -6.09
C LYS A 74 -2.30 -9.95 -7.35
N ILE A 75 -2.66 -10.71 -8.40
CA ILE A 75 -3.15 -10.15 -9.67
C ILE A 75 -4.40 -9.30 -9.44
N ASN A 76 -5.36 -9.83 -8.68
CA ASN A 76 -6.60 -9.13 -8.35
C ASN A 76 -6.37 -7.86 -7.54
N LEU A 77 -5.47 -7.89 -6.55
CA LEU A 77 -5.11 -6.72 -5.76
C LEU A 77 -4.46 -5.62 -6.61
N ASN A 78 -3.57 -5.99 -7.53
CA ASN A 78 -2.94 -5.01 -8.43
C ASN A 78 -3.99 -4.35 -9.34
N SER A 79 -4.84 -5.15 -9.98
CA SER A 79 -5.95 -4.64 -10.81
C SER A 79 -6.91 -3.75 -10.01
N PHE A 80 -7.28 -4.15 -8.79
CA PHE A 80 -8.13 -3.34 -7.91
C PHE A 80 -7.49 -1.98 -7.59
N LEU A 81 -6.21 -1.96 -7.24
CA LEU A 81 -5.51 -0.71 -6.90
C LEU A 81 -5.39 0.22 -8.10
N GLU A 82 -5.12 -0.32 -9.28
CA GLU A 82 -5.07 0.44 -10.54
C GLU A 82 -6.43 1.06 -10.87
N GLU A 83 -7.51 0.28 -10.77
CA GLU A 83 -8.88 0.75 -11.00
C GLU A 83 -9.32 1.78 -9.96
N LYS A 84 -9.00 1.56 -8.68
CA LYS A 84 -9.27 2.51 -7.60
C LYS A 84 -8.54 3.83 -7.83
N ILE A 85 -7.28 3.80 -8.27
CA ILE A 85 -6.52 5.01 -8.63
C ILE A 85 -7.16 5.70 -9.85
N ALA A 86 -7.57 4.94 -10.87
CA ALA A 86 -8.23 5.49 -12.05
C ALA A 86 -9.56 6.19 -11.68
N LEU A 87 -10.37 5.59 -10.80
CA LEU A 87 -11.58 6.21 -10.26
C LEU A 87 -11.25 7.49 -9.49
N LEU A 88 -10.25 7.47 -8.61
CA LEU A 88 -9.86 8.67 -7.85
C LEU A 88 -9.35 9.83 -8.73
N ASN A 89 -8.76 9.51 -9.87
CA ASN A 89 -8.30 10.48 -10.86
C ASN A 89 -9.40 10.97 -11.81
N THR A 90 -10.51 10.24 -11.90
CA THR A 90 -11.64 10.57 -12.77
C THR A 90 -12.41 11.76 -12.20
N LYS A 91 -12.84 12.66 -13.09
CA LYS A 91 -13.68 13.79 -12.70
C LYS A 91 -15.12 13.33 -12.58
N PHE A 92 -15.65 13.37 -11.37
CA PHE A 92 -17.07 13.20 -11.09
C PHE A 92 -17.72 14.56 -10.91
N GLU A 93 -18.99 14.68 -11.32
CA GLU A 93 -19.79 15.87 -11.09
C GLU A 93 -20.08 16.04 -9.59
N HIS A 94 -20.43 14.95 -8.92
CA HIS A 94 -20.65 14.93 -7.49
C HIS A 94 -19.68 14.01 -6.74
N ARG A 95 -19.41 14.37 -5.49
CA ARG A 95 -18.60 13.54 -4.59
C ARG A 95 -19.28 12.19 -4.31
N LEU A 96 -20.61 12.17 -4.24
CA LEU A 96 -21.40 10.97 -3.98
C LEU A 96 -21.21 9.92 -5.08
N ASP A 97 -21.22 10.35 -6.36
CA ASP A 97 -21.01 9.45 -7.50
C ASP A 97 -19.65 8.74 -7.42
N ARG A 98 -18.61 9.47 -6.98
CA ARG A 98 -17.28 8.88 -6.76
C ARG A 98 -17.29 7.88 -5.61
N GLU A 99 -17.94 8.22 -4.50
CA GLU A 99 -18.05 7.32 -3.34
C GLU A 99 -18.81 6.04 -3.71
N GLU A 100 -19.89 6.15 -4.49
CA GLU A 100 -20.65 5.03 -5.01
C GLU A 100 -19.83 4.18 -5.98
N ALA A 101 -19.10 4.80 -6.92
CA ALA A 101 -18.24 4.08 -7.85
C ALA A 101 -17.12 3.30 -7.13
N VAL A 102 -16.48 3.90 -6.11
CA VAL A 102 -15.48 3.22 -5.28
C VAL A 102 -16.12 2.07 -4.51
N LYS A 103 -17.28 2.30 -3.89
CA LYS A 103 -17.98 1.24 -3.15
C LYS A 103 -18.37 0.07 -4.05
N ASN A 104 -18.90 0.34 -5.24
CA ASN A 104 -19.24 -0.70 -6.21
C ASN A 104 -18.00 -1.51 -6.59
N LEU A 105 -16.86 -0.85 -6.85
CA LEU A 105 -15.59 -1.54 -7.10
C LEU A 105 -15.21 -2.45 -5.92
N GLU A 106 -15.27 -1.94 -4.68
CA GLU A 106 -14.94 -2.72 -3.47
C GLU A 106 -15.85 -3.95 -3.27
N ASP A 107 -17.14 -3.83 -3.62
CA ASP A 107 -18.13 -4.88 -3.47
C ASP A 107 -18.03 -5.95 -4.58
N THR A 108 -17.67 -5.58 -5.80
CA THR A 108 -17.71 -6.50 -6.96
C THR A 108 -16.35 -7.11 -7.33
N HIS A 109 -15.24 -6.40 -7.13
CA HIS A 109 -13.93 -6.77 -7.70
C HIS A 109 -13.41 -8.14 -7.23
N PHE A 110 -13.81 -8.57 -6.04
CA PHE A 110 -13.32 -9.79 -5.41
C PHE A 110 -14.36 -10.91 -5.32
N LEU A 111 -15.50 -10.79 -6.02
CA LEU A 111 -16.55 -11.80 -5.98
C LEU A 111 -16.05 -13.18 -6.45
N GLU A 112 -15.26 -13.22 -7.52
CA GLU A 112 -14.70 -14.47 -8.06
C GLU A 112 -13.74 -15.15 -7.08
N LEU A 113 -13.06 -14.38 -6.23
CA LEU A 113 -12.18 -14.95 -5.23
C LEU A 113 -12.95 -15.68 -4.11
N GLN A 114 -14.23 -15.38 -3.89
CA GLN A 114 -15.00 -15.96 -2.78
C GLN A 114 -15.14 -17.47 -2.90
N GLU A 115 -15.14 -18.00 -4.13
CA GLU A 115 -15.21 -19.43 -4.40
C GLU A 115 -13.81 -20.09 -4.34
N LEU A 116 -12.76 -19.30 -4.56
CA LEU A 116 -11.39 -19.81 -4.71
C LEU A 116 -10.62 -19.87 -3.38
N ILE A 117 -10.88 -18.95 -2.46
CA ILE A 117 -10.10 -18.80 -1.22
C ILE A 117 -10.94 -19.05 0.03
N SER A 118 -10.27 -19.24 1.16
CA SER A 118 -10.96 -19.42 2.44
C SER A 118 -11.74 -18.16 2.85
N LYS A 119 -12.85 -18.33 3.59
CA LYS A 119 -13.60 -17.20 4.16
C LYS A 119 -12.72 -16.29 5.03
N SER A 120 -11.81 -16.90 5.80
CA SER A 120 -10.83 -16.18 6.63
C SER A 120 -9.93 -15.27 5.81
N ASP A 121 -9.38 -15.76 4.69
CA ASP A 121 -8.54 -14.93 3.83
C ASP A 121 -9.35 -13.87 3.07
N MET A 122 -10.61 -14.17 2.74
CA MET A 122 -11.52 -13.18 2.15
C MET A 122 -11.83 -12.03 3.11
N GLU A 123 -12.01 -12.31 4.40
CA GLU A 123 -12.17 -11.27 5.43
C GLU A 123 -10.93 -10.37 5.51
N LYS A 124 -9.72 -10.96 5.50
CA LYS A 124 -8.46 -10.18 5.48
C LYS A 124 -8.36 -9.27 4.24
N ILE A 125 -8.83 -9.74 3.07
CA ILE A 125 -8.87 -8.92 1.85
C ILE A 125 -9.85 -7.75 2.03
N LYS A 126 -11.04 -7.99 2.61
CA LYS A 126 -11.99 -6.91 2.91
C LYS A 126 -11.41 -5.87 3.88
N ASP A 127 -10.71 -6.31 4.91
CA ASP A 127 -10.04 -5.42 5.86
C ASP A 127 -8.93 -4.59 5.19
N LEU A 128 -8.16 -5.21 4.28
CA LEU A 128 -7.16 -4.52 3.47
C LEU A 128 -7.79 -3.40 2.63
N ILE A 129 -8.90 -3.69 1.96
CA ILE A 129 -9.60 -2.76 1.05
C ILE A 129 -10.14 -1.55 1.82
N LYS A 130 -10.69 -1.78 3.02
CA LYS A 130 -11.17 -0.73 3.94
C LYS A 130 -10.05 0.11 4.54
N GLY A 131 -8.81 -0.36 4.48
CA GLY A 131 -7.63 0.34 5.02
C GLY A 131 -7.27 -0.07 6.45
N ASP A 132 -7.84 -1.16 6.96
CA ASP A 132 -7.62 -1.65 8.34
C ASP A 132 -6.37 -2.55 8.46
N PHE A 133 -5.65 -2.79 7.37
CA PHE A 133 -4.43 -3.61 7.39
C PHE A 133 -3.24 -2.90 8.04
N ASN A 134 -2.80 -3.44 9.18
CA ASN A 134 -1.64 -2.91 9.91
C ASN A 134 -0.32 -3.58 9.47
N GLU A 135 0.28 -3.06 8.40
CA GLU A 135 1.56 -3.55 7.90
C GLU A 135 2.69 -3.53 8.95
N LYS A 136 2.70 -2.50 9.82
CA LYS A 136 3.78 -2.32 10.80
C LYS A 136 3.88 -3.52 11.75
N GLU A 137 2.76 -4.12 12.10
CA GLU A 137 2.71 -5.31 12.94
C GLU A 137 3.29 -6.52 12.22
N VAL A 138 2.91 -6.74 10.97
CA VAL A 138 3.44 -7.81 10.12
C VAL A 138 4.97 -7.70 9.98
N VAL A 139 5.48 -6.49 9.72
CA VAL A 139 6.92 -6.25 9.60
C VAL A 139 7.64 -6.47 10.93
N LYS A 140 7.08 -6.01 12.05
CA LYS A 140 7.64 -6.26 13.39
C LYS A 140 7.74 -7.76 13.68
N ASP A 141 6.70 -8.52 13.36
CA ASP A 141 6.66 -9.95 13.65
C ASP A 141 7.60 -10.75 12.73
N LYS A 142 7.71 -10.37 11.44
CA LYS A 142 8.77 -10.90 10.55
C LYS A 142 10.16 -10.66 11.14
N LYS A 143 10.44 -9.45 11.62
CA LYS A 143 11.73 -9.11 12.25
C LYS A 143 11.99 -9.95 13.50
N LYS A 144 10.99 -10.13 14.37
CA LYS A 144 11.09 -10.98 15.57
C LYS A 144 11.39 -12.44 15.20
N LYS A 145 10.66 -13.02 14.25
CA LYS A 145 10.87 -14.40 13.77
C LYS A 145 12.28 -14.61 13.22
N ARG A 146 12.78 -13.68 12.40
CA ARG A 146 14.16 -13.71 11.87
C ARG A 146 15.21 -13.67 12.98
N LYS A 147 15.04 -12.82 14.00
CA LYS A 147 15.97 -12.73 15.15
C LYS A 147 15.99 -14.03 15.97
N LYS A 148 14.84 -14.66 16.20
CA LYS A 148 14.76 -15.95 16.92
C LYS A 148 15.49 -17.06 16.17
N LYS A 149 15.32 -17.17 14.84
CA LYS A 149 16.00 -18.18 14.01
C LYS A 149 17.53 -18.03 14.05
N LYS A 150 18.04 -16.79 14.02
CA LYS A 150 19.49 -16.53 14.11
C LYS A 150 20.09 -16.95 15.45
N ARG A 151 19.37 -16.76 16.57
CA ARG A 151 19.85 -17.19 17.89
C ARG A 151 19.94 -18.72 17.97
N LYS A 152 18.89 -19.41 17.52
CA LYS A 152 18.88 -20.88 17.50
C LYS A 152 20.04 -21.47 16.69
N ASN A 153 20.37 -20.90 15.54
CA ASN A 153 21.49 -21.35 14.71
C ASN A 153 22.89 -21.01 15.27
N ASN A 154 23.00 -20.15 16.29
CA ASN A 154 24.26 -19.82 16.94
C ASN A 154 24.47 -20.61 18.25
N ASP A 155 23.41 -21.28 18.75
CA ASP A 155 23.44 -22.13 19.93
C ASP A 155 23.64 -23.63 19.55
N ASP A 156 23.64 -23.95 18.25
CA ASP A 156 24.05 -25.22 17.63
C ASP A 156 25.48 -25.11 17.05
#